data_AF-D3D4R1-F1
#
_entry.id   AF-D3D4R1-F1
#
_cell.length_a   1.000
_cell.length_b   1.000
_cell.length_c   1.000
_cell.angle_alpha   90.00
_cell.angle_beta   90.00
_cell.angle_gamma   90.00
#
_symmetry.space_group_name_H-M   'P 1'
#
loop_
_entity.id
_entity.type
_entity.pdbx_description
1 polymer ?
#
loop_
_entity_poly.entity_id
_entity_poly.type
_entity_poly.pdbx_seq_one_letter_code
_entity_poly.pdbx_strand_id
1 'polypeptide(L)'
;MEMSPSDGRRGRNRSRFAGALTALLVLTAAACTGQAADTHDPQHPSSSPAAESSANLTLPLDSYLLSFDQLAQIGRARALLIGQCMRRFGLDYQPPSASSVGLRTLNERRYGVTDPEAVAVDGYRLGDRDPRTHPVRPTDTPTGADRPEQAVLSGRGATTVSGIPVPVGGCAGEAQRALDARTPAVTDAYLPQRLSREGFWRSRDDARVQAVTRRWSECMRIAGFNYADPFGPPADPRFAGALSPTEITVAKSDVACKKQANLVGAWSGVESEIQRGLISEHSADLEKIRQANEAQLRFVVTLG
;
A
#
# COMPACT_ATOMS: atom_id res chain seq x y z
N MET A 1 -9.62 34.11 -51.20
CA MET A 1 -9.32 33.27 -52.38
C MET A 1 -9.95 31.90 -52.10
N GLU A 2 -11.28 31.84 -51.92
CA GLU A 2 -12.28 31.65 -52.98
C GLU A 2 -11.88 30.55 -53.97
N MET A 3 -12.63 29.44 -53.96
CA MET A 3 -13.29 28.88 -55.15
C MET A 3 -14.17 27.68 -54.72
N SER A 4 -15.49 27.87 -54.77
CA SER A 4 -16.43 26.79 -55.14
C SER A 4 -16.37 26.59 -56.66
N PRO A 5 -16.81 25.43 -57.21
CA PRO A 5 -18.19 25.32 -57.69
C PRO A 5 -18.81 23.91 -57.53
N SER A 6 -20.09 23.83 -57.14
CA SER A 6 -21.30 23.60 -57.97
C SER A 6 -21.54 22.15 -58.44
N ASP A 7 -22.33 21.45 -57.63
CA ASP A 7 -23.59 20.74 -57.90
C ASP A 7 -23.96 20.38 -59.36
N GLY A 8 -24.11 19.06 -59.59
CA GLY A 8 -24.55 18.43 -60.83
C GLY A 8 -25.94 17.80 -60.70
N ARG A 9 -26.80 18.16 -61.63
CA ARG A 9 -28.27 18.08 -61.61
C ARG A 9 -28.85 16.70 -62.00
N ARG A 10 -29.98 16.41 -61.36
CA ARG A 10 -31.07 15.44 -61.59
C ARG A 10 -31.37 15.01 -63.04
N GLY A 11 -31.92 13.78 -63.15
CA GLY A 11 -32.92 13.35 -64.15
C GLY A 11 -32.76 11.87 -64.51
N ARG A 12 -33.34 10.91 -63.78
CA ARG A 12 -34.74 10.44 -63.70
C ARG A 12 -35.26 9.73 -64.96
N ASN A 13 -35.72 8.49 -64.73
CA ASN A 13 -36.68 7.67 -65.51
C ASN A 13 -36.14 7.06 -66.81
N ARG A 14 -36.48 5.83 -67.25
CA ARG A 14 -37.55 4.89 -66.88
C ARG A 14 -37.36 3.60 -67.72
N SER A 15 -37.97 2.50 -67.25
CA SER A 15 -38.53 1.39 -68.06
C SER A 15 -37.55 0.32 -68.59
N ARG A 16 -37.86 -0.98 -68.67
CA ARG A 16 -38.95 -1.88 -68.20
C ARG A 16 -38.63 -3.27 -68.80
N PHE A 17 -38.99 -4.35 -68.07
CA PHE A 17 -39.34 -5.72 -68.56
C PHE A 17 -38.25 -6.51 -69.33
N ALA A 18 -38.13 -7.83 -69.29
CA ALA A 18 -38.75 -8.94 -68.59
C ALA A 18 -37.81 -10.16 -68.78
N GLY A 19 -37.86 -11.13 -67.86
CA GLY A 19 -37.16 -12.40 -68.01
C GLY A 19 -37.49 -13.30 -66.83
N ALA A 20 -38.62 -14.00 -66.91
CA ALA A 20 -39.04 -15.00 -65.94
C ALA A 20 -38.46 -16.37 -66.30
N LEU A 21 -37.94 -17.10 -65.32
CA LEU A 21 -38.05 -18.56 -65.27
C LEU A 21 -37.79 -19.06 -63.83
N THR A 22 -38.85 -19.64 -63.29
CA THR A 22 -39.05 -20.30 -61.99
C THR A 22 -38.13 -21.50 -61.76
N ALA A 23 -37.58 -21.62 -60.54
CA ALA A 23 -37.30 -22.92 -59.92
C ALA A 23 -37.22 -22.82 -58.38
N LEU A 24 -38.15 -23.57 -57.75
CA LEU A 24 -38.09 -24.25 -56.45
C LEU A 24 -37.63 -23.50 -55.17
N LEU A 25 -38.62 -23.28 -54.29
CA LEU A 25 -38.44 -23.15 -52.85
C LEU A 25 -37.94 -24.47 -52.24
N VAL A 26 -36.81 -24.42 -51.53
CA VAL A 26 -36.51 -25.32 -50.41
C VAL A 26 -36.01 -24.43 -49.27
N LEU A 27 -36.82 -24.31 -48.22
CA LEU A 27 -36.42 -23.74 -46.93
C LEU A 27 -35.59 -24.78 -46.18
N THR A 28 -34.31 -24.50 -45.93
CA THR A 28 -33.56 -25.07 -44.80
C THR A 28 -32.68 -23.98 -44.17
N ALA A 29 -32.68 -23.95 -42.84
CA ALA A 29 -32.25 -22.86 -42.00
C ALA A 29 -30.77 -22.45 -42.19
N ALA A 30 -30.55 -21.18 -42.53
CA ALA A 30 -29.24 -20.55 -42.47
C ALA A 30 -28.94 -20.17 -41.01
N ALA A 31 -28.05 -20.95 -40.38
CA ALA A 31 -27.34 -20.54 -39.18
C ALA A 31 -26.42 -19.37 -39.56
N CYS A 32 -26.89 -18.14 -39.32
CA CYS A 32 -26.06 -16.95 -39.42
C CYS A 32 -25.22 -16.86 -38.15
N THR A 33 -23.94 -17.20 -38.23
CA THR A 33 -22.94 -16.78 -37.25
C THR A 33 -22.73 -15.28 -37.40
N GLY A 34 -23.56 -14.50 -36.69
CA GLY A 34 -23.32 -13.08 -36.48
C GLY A 34 -22.24 -12.91 -35.42
N GLN A 35 -21.08 -12.40 -35.84
CA GLN A 35 -20.09 -11.82 -34.92
C GLN A 35 -20.79 -10.69 -34.15
N ALA A 36 -21.10 -10.92 -32.88
CA ALA A 36 -21.43 -9.85 -31.97
C ALA A 36 -20.16 -9.04 -31.72
N ALA A 37 -20.16 -7.79 -32.18
CA ALA A 37 -19.23 -6.80 -31.70
C ALA A 37 -19.55 -6.57 -30.22
N ASP A 38 -18.63 -6.96 -29.33
CA ASP A 38 -18.70 -6.64 -27.91
C ASP A 38 -18.67 -5.12 -27.75
N THR A 39 -19.85 -4.55 -27.52
CA THR A 39 -20.00 -3.19 -26.99
C THR A 39 -19.40 -3.17 -25.59
N HIS A 40 -18.27 -2.48 -25.45
CA HIS A 40 -17.64 -2.18 -24.17
C HIS A 40 -18.57 -1.25 -23.36
N ASP A 41 -19.32 -1.83 -22.42
CA ASP A 41 -20.14 -1.09 -21.46
C ASP A 41 -19.23 -0.60 -20.31
N PRO A 42 -19.10 0.72 -20.05
CA PRO A 42 -18.22 1.26 -19.03
C PRO A 42 -18.68 1.05 -17.58
N GLN A 43 -19.75 0.30 -17.30
CA GLN A 43 -20.38 0.27 -15.98
C GLN A 43 -20.09 -0.96 -15.11
N HIS A 44 -19.26 -1.91 -15.54
CA HIS A 44 -18.91 -3.07 -14.72
C HIS A 44 -17.45 -3.01 -14.25
N PRO A 45 -17.18 -2.71 -12.96
CA PRO A 45 -15.84 -2.88 -12.42
C PRO A 45 -15.47 -4.36 -12.56
N SER A 46 -14.33 -4.61 -13.21
CA SER A 46 -13.74 -5.94 -13.34
C SER A 46 -13.78 -6.64 -11.99
N SER A 47 -14.33 -7.86 -11.96
CA SER A 47 -14.44 -8.66 -10.74
C SER A 47 -13.04 -9.05 -10.25
N SER A 48 -12.42 -8.18 -9.45
CA SER A 48 -11.22 -8.53 -8.70
C SER A 48 -11.53 -9.75 -7.83
N PRO A 49 -10.63 -10.75 -7.75
CA PRO A 49 -10.79 -11.89 -6.84
C PRO A 49 -11.10 -11.37 -5.42
N ALA A 50 -11.98 -12.08 -4.71
CA ALA A 50 -12.21 -11.80 -3.29
C ALA A 50 -10.85 -11.90 -2.58
N ALA A 51 -10.30 -10.77 -2.15
CA ALA A 51 -8.95 -10.73 -1.62
C ALA A 51 -8.84 -11.66 -0.40
N GLU A 52 -7.93 -12.62 -0.50
CA GLU A 52 -7.25 -13.21 0.65
C GLU A 52 -6.66 -12.06 1.48
N SER A 53 -6.61 -12.21 2.80
CA SER A 53 -6.21 -11.20 3.80
C SER A 53 -5.36 -10.03 3.25
N SER A 54 -5.70 -8.77 3.61
CA SER A 54 -4.96 -7.58 3.15
C SER A 54 -3.48 -7.58 3.53
N ALA A 55 -3.05 -8.49 4.41
CA ALA A 55 -1.64 -8.77 4.67
C ALA A 55 -0.85 -9.12 3.39
N ASN A 56 -1.46 -9.83 2.44
CA ASN A 56 -0.81 -10.25 1.19
C ASN A 56 -1.06 -9.28 0.03
N LEU A 57 -1.81 -8.20 0.27
CA LEU A 57 -2.12 -7.24 -0.76
C LEU A 57 -0.89 -6.40 -1.09
N THR A 58 -0.60 -6.30 -2.39
CA THR A 58 0.38 -5.36 -2.94
C THR A 58 -0.36 -4.29 -3.73
N LEU A 59 -0.11 -3.03 -3.41
CA LEU A 59 -0.63 -1.87 -4.13
C LEU A 59 0.47 -1.23 -5.00
N PRO A 60 0.12 -0.49 -6.06
CA PRO A 60 1.10 0.06 -6.99
C PRO A 60 2.23 0.87 -6.34
N LEU A 61 1.92 1.70 -5.33
CA LEU A 61 2.92 2.52 -4.65
C LEU A 61 3.86 1.74 -3.73
N ASP A 62 3.56 0.49 -3.41
CA ASP A 62 4.41 -0.33 -2.54
C ASP A 62 5.78 -0.60 -3.17
N SER A 63 5.87 -0.59 -4.50
CA SER A 63 7.13 -0.72 -5.24
C SER A 63 8.13 0.44 -5.01
N TYR A 64 7.66 1.55 -4.42
CA TYR A 64 8.46 2.73 -4.10
C TYR A 64 8.66 2.91 -2.59
N LEU A 65 8.10 2.02 -1.77
CA LEU A 65 8.20 2.01 -0.32
C LEU A 65 9.15 0.90 0.14
N LEU A 66 9.84 1.12 1.26
CA LEU A 66 10.56 0.04 1.93
C LEU A 66 9.57 -0.79 2.76
N SER A 67 9.62 -2.12 2.63
CA SER A 67 8.90 -3.03 3.52
C SER A 67 9.45 -2.97 4.95
N PHE A 68 8.69 -3.45 5.92
CA PHE A 68 9.19 -3.53 7.30
C PHE A 68 10.44 -4.40 7.43
N ASP A 69 10.54 -5.49 6.67
CA ASP A 69 11.74 -6.33 6.63
C ASP A 69 12.94 -5.59 6.05
N GLN A 70 12.75 -4.83 4.98
CA GLN A 70 13.79 -4.00 4.37
C GLN A 70 14.26 -2.90 5.32
N LEU A 71 13.34 -2.23 6.01
CA LEU A 71 13.67 -1.27 7.06
C LEU A 71 14.45 -1.91 8.21
N ALA A 72 14.07 -3.12 8.62
CA ALA A 72 14.80 -3.87 9.65
C ALA A 72 16.21 -4.29 9.18
N GLN A 73 16.38 -4.67 7.91
CA GLN A 73 17.68 -4.95 7.30
C GLN A 73 18.58 -3.71 7.32
N ILE A 74 18.06 -2.57 6.85
CA ILE A 74 18.77 -1.27 6.88
C ILE A 74 19.13 -0.89 8.32
N GLY A 75 18.21 -1.07 9.27
CA GLY A 75 18.44 -0.81 10.69
C GLY A 75 19.58 -1.66 11.27
N ARG A 76 19.63 -2.96 10.95
CA ARG A 76 20.74 -3.85 11.37
C ARG A 76 22.07 -3.41 10.77
N ALA A 77 22.11 -3.08 9.48
CA ALA A 77 23.32 -2.56 8.85
C ALA A 77 23.80 -1.25 9.48
N ARG A 78 22.86 -0.33 9.78
CA ARG A 78 23.18 0.90 10.51
C ARG A 78 23.81 0.59 11.86
N ALA A 79 23.25 -0.34 12.63
CA ALA A 79 23.77 -0.74 13.93
C ALA A 79 25.20 -1.32 13.83
N LEU A 80 25.48 -2.14 12.82
CA LEU A 80 26.82 -2.67 12.56
C LEU A 80 27.84 -1.55 12.28
N LEU A 81 27.48 -0.58 11.42
CA LEU A 81 28.31 0.58 11.10
C LEU A 81 28.56 1.47 12.32
N ILE A 82 27.54 1.71 13.15
CA ILE A 82 27.69 2.44 14.41
C ILE A 82 28.68 1.70 15.32
N GLY A 83 28.54 0.38 15.48
CA GLY A 83 29.45 -0.42 16.27
C GLY A 83 30.89 -0.38 15.77
N GLN A 84 31.11 -0.40 14.46
CA GLN A 84 32.45 -0.23 13.86
C GLN A 84 33.06 1.13 14.22
N CYS A 85 32.27 2.21 14.15
CA CYS A 85 32.73 3.54 14.53
C CYS A 85 33.03 3.65 16.02
N MET A 86 32.14 3.15 16.89
CA MET A 86 32.27 3.23 18.35
C MET A 86 33.51 2.48 18.86
N ARG A 87 33.85 1.33 18.25
CA ARG A 87 35.07 0.57 18.58
C ARG A 87 36.36 1.36 18.36
N ARG A 88 36.39 2.33 17.44
CA ARG A 88 37.57 3.21 17.25
C ARG A 88 37.87 4.05 18.50
N PHE A 89 36.84 4.32 19.31
CA PHE A 89 36.95 5.06 20.56
C PHE A 89 37.08 4.13 21.78
N GLY A 90 37.22 2.81 21.58
CA GLY A 90 37.26 1.83 22.66
C GLY A 90 35.90 1.62 23.33
N LEU A 91 34.81 1.95 22.65
CA LEU A 91 33.45 1.86 23.18
C LEU A 91 32.68 0.71 22.54
N ASP A 92 31.97 -0.05 23.38
CA ASP A 92 31.06 -1.08 22.92
C ASP A 92 29.66 -0.50 22.67
N TYR A 93 29.11 -0.78 21.49
CA TYR A 93 27.77 -0.38 21.12
C TYR A 93 26.85 -1.60 21.12
N GLN A 94 25.83 -1.55 21.98
CA GLN A 94 24.74 -2.51 21.98
C GLN A 94 23.52 -1.85 21.31
N PRO A 95 23.15 -2.27 20.09
CA PRO A 95 21.93 -1.76 19.48
C PRO A 95 20.70 -2.20 20.29
N PRO A 96 19.63 -1.40 20.30
CA PRO A 96 18.37 -1.83 20.87
C PRO A 96 17.89 -3.10 20.18
N SER A 97 17.23 -3.99 20.93
CA SER A 97 16.63 -5.19 20.37
C SER A 97 15.58 -4.81 19.33
N ALA A 98 15.52 -5.59 18.25
CA ALA A 98 14.47 -5.42 17.25
C ALA A 98 13.11 -5.64 17.93
N SER A 99 12.17 -4.75 17.65
CA SER A 99 10.79 -4.93 18.09
C SER A 99 10.14 -6.07 17.29
N SER A 100 9.49 -6.99 17.99
CA SER A 100 8.66 -8.04 17.40
C SER A 100 7.18 -7.66 17.32
N VAL A 101 6.83 -6.42 17.71
CA VAL A 101 5.46 -5.92 17.75
C VAL A 101 5.15 -5.02 16.56
N GLY A 102 3.86 -4.92 16.23
CA GLY A 102 3.35 -4.13 15.10
C GLY A 102 2.91 -4.98 13.92
N LEU A 103 2.72 -4.31 12.79
CA LEU A 103 2.21 -4.90 11.55
C LEU A 103 3.29 -5.71 10.82
N ARG A 104 2.86 -6.74 10.08
CA ARG A 104 3.71 -7.58 9.23
C ARG A 104 3.98 -6.94 7.87
N THR A 105 2.98 -6.28 7.30
CA THR A 105 3.08 -5.66 5.98
C THR A 105 2.45 -4.28 5.98
N LEU A 106 2.82 -3.45 5.00
CA LEU A 106 2.32 -2.09 4.84
C LEU A 106 0.78 -2.05 4.71
N ASN A 107 0.19 -3.14 4.20
CA ASN A 107 -1.24 -3.21 3.91
C ASN A 107 -2.04 -4.11 4.87
N GLU A 108 -1.41 -4.73 5.89
CA GLU A 108 -2.07 -5.68 6.80
C GLU A 108 -3.37 -5.13 7.42
N ARG A 109 -3.38 -3.84 7.77
CA ARG A 109 -4.56 -3.16 8.34
C ARG A 109 -5.13 -2.08 7.43
N ARG A 110 -4.76 -2.03 6.15
CA ARG A 110 -5.16 -0.93 5.24
C ARG A 110 -6.67 -0.78 5.13
N TYR A 111 -7.41 -1.89 5.15
CA TYR A 111 -8.88 -1.90 5.09
C TYR A 111 -9.50 -2.54 6.36
N GLY A 112 -8.80 -2.41 7.50
CA GLY A 112 -9.17 -3.01 8.78
C GLY A 112 -8.73 -4.47 8.93
N VAL A 113 -9.41 -5.23 9.80
CA VAL A 113 -9.20 -6.68 9.91
C VAL A 113 -9.78 -7.41 8.69
N THR A 114 -9.07 -8.42 8.19
CA THR A 114 -9.49 -9.22 7.02
C THR A 114 -9.22 -10.71 7.18
N ASP A 115 -8.53 -11.11 8.24
CA ASP A 115 -8.10 -12.49 8.49
C ASP A 115 -9.08 -13.14 9.48
N PRO A 116 -9.90 -14.13 9.04
CA PRO A 116 -10.90 -14.76 9.88
C PRO A 116 -10.30 -15.58 11.04
N GLU A 117 -9.08 -16.11 10.87
CA GLU A 117 -8.40 -16.89 11.91
C GLU A 117 -7.84 -15.96 12.97
N ALA A 118 -7.19 -14.86 12.55
CA ALA A 118 -6.67 -13.87 13.49
C ALA A 118 -7.77 -13.23 14.34
N VAL A 119 -8.90 -12.81 13.74
CA VAL A 119 -9.99 -12.18 14.52
C VAL A 119 -10.71 -13.13 15.47
N ALA A 120 -10.63 -14.44 15.23
CA ALA A 120 -11.20 -15.45 16.12
C ALA A 120 -10.44 -15.57 17.44
N VAL A 121 -9.15 -15.20 17.45
CA VAL A 121 -8.28 -15.25 18.63
C VAL A 121 -8.10 -13.85 19.22
N ASP A 122 -7.80 -12.87 18.37
CA ASP A 122 -7.31 -11.56 18.80
C ASP A 122 -8.35 -10.44 18.71
N GLY A 123 -9.53 -10.69 18.13
CA GLY A 123 -10.49 -9.63 17.82
C GLY A 123 -9.86 -8.58 16.88
N TYR A 124 -9.84 -7.31 17.29
CA TYR A 124 -9.19 -6.23 16.53
C TYR A 124 -7.70 -6.05 16.86
N ARG A 125 -7.16 -6.82 17.81
CA ARG A 125 -5.77 -6.72 18.28
C ARG A 125 -4.77 -7.37 17.33
N LEU A 126 -3.49 -7.27 17.67
CA LEU A 126 -2.39 -7.90 16.94
C LEU A 126 -1.83 -9.15 17.65
N GLY A 127 -2.53 -9.66 18.66
CA GLY A 127 -2.07 -10.79 19.49
C GLY A 127 -0.74 -10.47 20.18
N ASP A 128 0.21 -11.41 20.12
CA ASP A 128 1.57 -11.24 20.67
C ASP A 128 2.35 -10.07 20.03
N ARG A 129 1.87 -9.54 18.90
CA ARG A 129 2.46 -8.37 18.25
C ARG A 129 1.80 -7.06 18.68
N ASP A 130 0.89 -7.06 19.66
CA ASP A 130 0.23 -5.84 20.10
C ASP A 130 1.15 -5.03 21.04
N PRO A 131 1.59 -3.82 20.65
CA PRO A 131 2.48 -3.02 21.49
C PRO A 131 1.82 -2.57 22.81
N ARG A 132 0.49 -2.66 22.94
CA ARG A 132 -0.22 -2.32 24.18
C ARG A 132 -0.03 -3.38 25.27
N THR A 133 0.10 -4.64 24.88
CA THR A 133 0.31 -5.78 25.78
C THR A 133 1.76 -6.24 25.82
N HIS A 134 2.54 -5.93 24.78
CA HIS A 134 3.96 -6.22 24.66
C HIS A 134 4.75 -4.93 24.41
N PRO A 135 4.78 -3.98 25.37
CA PRO A 135 5.51 -2.73 25.17
C PRO A 135 6.99 -3.01 24.97
N VAL A 136 7.56 -2.46 23.89
CA VAL A 136 9.00 -2.42 23.70
C VAL A 136 9.55 -1.51 24.80
N ARG A 137 10.19 -2.10 25.83
CA ARG A 137 10.91 -1.30 26.82
C ARG A 137 11.98 -0.50 26.08
N PRO A 138 11.99 0.85 26.20
CA PRO A 138 13.16 1.61 25.82
C PRO A 138 14.33 0.98 26.58
N THR A 139 15.40 0.60 25.87
CA THR A 139 16.66 0.29 26.54
C THR A 139 17.01 1.53 27.36
N ASP A 140 17.24 1.36 28.66
CA ASP A 140 17.65 2.42 29.59
C ASP A 140 18.92 3.08 29.04
N THR A 141 18.73 4.04 28.15
CA THR A 141 19.80 4.80 27.54
C THR A 141 20.06 5.90 28.55
N PRO A 142 21.19 5.92 29.25
CA PRO A 142 21.44 6.95 30.25
C PRO A 142 21.30 8.31 29.57
N THR A 143 20.31 9.09 29.98
CA THR A 143 19.94 10.39 29.38
C THR A 143 20.94 11.51 29.68
N GLY A 144 22.15 11.16 30.13
CA GLY A 144 23.22 12.12 30.37
C GLY A 144 23.96 12.42 29.08
N ALA A 145 23.83 13.65 28.58
CA ALA A 145 24.72 14.21 27.56
C ALA A 145 26.21 14.21 27.97
N ASP A 146 26.48 13.94 29.25
CA ASP A 146 27.80 14.01 29.88
C ASP A 146 28.58 12.68 29.82
N ARG A 147 28.01 11.64 29.19
CA ARG A 147 28.72 10.37 28.96
C ARG A 147 29.51 10.43 27.65
N PRO A 148 30.83 10.13 27.65
CA PRO A 148 31.64 10.07 26.44
C PRO A 148 31.00 9.23 25.32
N GLU A 149 30.28 8.18 25.68
CA GLU A 149 29.53 7.32 24.77
C GLU A 149 28.45 8.07 23.99
N GLN A 150 27.70 8.95 24.65
CA GLN A 150 26.64 9.73 24.03
C GLN A 150 27.21 10.82 23.12
N ALA A 151 28.35 11.40 23.50
CA ALA A 151 29.06 12.38 22.68
C ALA A 151 29.60 11.74 21.39
N VAL A 152 30.23 10.57 21.47
CA VAL A 152 30.73 9.83 20.30
C VAL A 152 29.57 9.35 19.41
N LEU A 153 28.49 8.83 20.01
CA LEU A 153 27.35 8.31 19.27
C LEU A 153 26.63 9.41 18.48
N SER A 154 26.33 10.54 19.12
CA SER A 154 25.49 11.60 18.55
C SER A 154 26.27 12.76 17.93
N GLY A 155 27.56 12.89 18.25
CA GLY A 155 28.39 14.04 17.87
C GLY A 155 28.02 15.34 18.60
N ARG A 156 27.20 15.27 19.65
CA ARG A 156 26.85 16.42 20.49
C ARG A 156 27.77 16.47 21.71
N GLY A 157 28.32 17.64 22.01
CA GLY A 157 29.25 17.81 23.13
C GLY A 157 30.70 17.78 22.67
N ALA A 158 31.50 16.86 23.21
CA ALA A 158 32.93 16.79 22.93
C ALA A 158 33.21 16.51 21.44
N THR A 159 34.01 17.36 20.80
CA THR A 159 34.45 17.18 19.40
C THR A 159 35.63 16.21 19.28
N THR A 160 36.24 15.85 20.41
CA THR A 160 37.35 14.91 20.52
C THR A 160 37.15 14.06 21.77
N VAL A 161 37.29 12.75 21.63
CA VAL A 161 37.23 11.80 22.76
C VAL A 161 38.46 10.91 22.67
N SER A 162 39.20 10.80 23.78
CA SER A 162 40.45 10.01 23.85
C SER A 162 41.48 10.37 22.75
N GLY A 163 41.56 11.66 22.39
CA GLY A 163 42.47 12.16 21.33
C GLY A 163 42.00 11.89 19.90
N ILE A 164 40.85 11.25 19.71
CA ILE A 164 40.27 10.95 18.40
C ILE A 164 39.16 11.95 18.08
N PRO A 165 39.17 12.60 16.90
CA PRO A 165 38.08 13.48 16.48
C PRO A 165 36.77 12.72 16.33
N VAL A 166 35.69 13.24 16.92
CA VAL A 166 34.34 12.70 16.76
C VAL A 166 33.81 13.06 15.37
N PRO A 167 33.27 12.10 14.58
CA PRO A 167 32.72 12.39 13.26
C PRO A 167 31.59 13.42 13.33
N VAL A 168 31.36 14.16 12.25
CA VAL A 168 30.20 15.07 12.15
C VAL A 168 28.91 14.28 12.38
N GLY A 169 28.10 14.69 13.36
CA GLY A 169 26.89 13.96 13.77
C GLY A 169 27.16 12.62 14.47
N GLY A 170 28.39 12.40 14.94
CA GLY A 170 28.83 11.20 15.64
C GLY A 170 28.84 9.94 14.80
N CYS A 171 29.00 8.80 15.46
CA CYS A 171 28.92 7.49 14.83
C CYS A 171 27.56 7.24 14.16
N ALA A 172 26.47 7.78 14.70
CA ALA A 172 25.15 7.68 14.09
C ALA A 172 25.07 8.43 12.74
N GLY A 173 25.73 9.59 12.63
CA GLY A 173 25.83 10.37 11.41
C GLY A 173 26.78 9.75 10.38
N GLU A 174 27.90 9.19 10.83
CA GLU A 174 28.82 8.46 9.95
C GLU A 174 28.16 7.23 9.33
N ALA A 175 27.46 6.43 10.13
CA ALA A 175 26.71 5.28 9.65
C ALA A 175 25.62 5.67 8.63
N GLN A 176 24.89 6.77 8.88
CA GLN A 176 23.90 7.28 7.92
C GLN A 176 24.54 7.69 6.60
N ARG A 177 25.63 8.48 6.65
CA ARG A 177 26.36 8.88 5.43
C ARG A 177 26.89 7.68 4.66
N ALA A 178 27.35 6.63 5.35
CA ALA A 178 27.80 5.42 4.68
C ALA A 178 26.66 4.72 3.93
N LEU A 179 25.45 4.66 4.52
CA LEU A 179 24.25 4.12 3.87
C LEU A 179 23.82 4.96 2.66
N ASP A 180 23.97 6.29 2.74
CA ASP A 180 23.52 7.23 1.71
C ASP A 180 24.58 7.49 0.62
N ALA A 181 25.85 7.15 0.84
CA ALA A 181 26.95 7.51 -0.06
C ALA A 181 26.79 6.94 -1.49
N ARG A 182 25.97 5.91 -1.67
CA ARG A 182 25.74 5.22 -2.94
C ARG A 182 24.31 5.38 -3.45
N THR A 183 23.50 6.23 -2.83
CA THR A 183 22.12 6.48 -3.25
C THR A 183 22.04 7.75 -4.10
N PRO A 184 21.20 7.81 -5.14
CA PRO A 184 20.90 9.06 -5.82
C PRO A 184 20.30 10.07 -4.84
N ALA A 185 20.59 11.35 -5.07
CA ALA A 185 19.97 12.43 -4.30
C ALA A 185 18.45 12.45 -4.55
N VAL A 186 17.69 12.37 -3.47
CA VAL A 186 16.23 12.44 -3.48
C VAL A 186 15.81 13.75 -2.81
N THR A 187 15.03 14.56 -3.51
CA THR A 187 14.52 15.84 -2.98
C THR A 187 13.47 15.61 -1.90
N ASP A 188 12.66 14.56 -2.05
CA ASP A 188 11.56 14.25 -1.15
C ASP A 188 11.38 12.75 -0.93
N ALA A 189 12.09 12.21 0.07
CA ALA A 189 12.06 10.78 0.39
C ALA A 189 10.69 10.29 0.92
N TYR A 190 9.77 11.20 1.27
CA TYR A 190 8.45 10.86 1.79
C TYR A 190 7.33 10.92 0.74
N LEU A 191 7.67 11.20 -0.52
CA LEU A 191 6.70 11.30 -1.60
C LEU A 191 5.83 10.03 -1.73
N PRO A 192 6.37 8.79 -1.77
CA PRO A 192 5.55 7.58 -1.89
C PRO A 192 4.55 7.41 -0.75
N GLN A 193 4.94 7.73 0.50
CA GLN A 193 4.09 7.65 1.69
C GLN A 193 2.94 8.66 1.59
N ARG A 194 3.23 9.88 1.12
CA ARG A 194 2.19 10.89 0.91
C ARG A 194 1.23 10.49 -0.19
N LEU A 195 1.73 10.01 -1.33
CA LEU A 195 0.89 9.56 -2.44
C LEU A 195 0.06 8.32 -2.06
N SER A 196 0.61 7.42 -1.23
CA SER A 196 -0.12 6.23 -0.74
C SER A 196 -1.27 6.65 0.17
N ARG A 197 -1.03 7.61 1.07
CA ARG A 197 -2.08 8.21 1.90
C ARG A 197 -3.14 8.94 1.07
N GLU A 198 -2.72 9.69 0.05
CA GLU A 198 -3.63 10.38 -0.86
C GLU A 198 -4.51 9.40 -1.64
N GLY A 199 -3.92 8.35 -2.22
CA GLY A 199 -4.65 7.30 -2.93
C GLY A 199 -5.67 6.58 -2.03
N PHE A 200 -5.31 6.35 -0.77
CA PHE A 200 -6.23 5.79 0.22
C PHE A 200 -7.43 6.71 0.48
N TRP A 201 -7.21 8.01 0.73
CA TRP A 201 -8.32 8.94 0.97
C TRP A 201 -9.20 9.15 -0.25
N ARG A 202 -8.61 9.35 -1.43
CA ARG A 202 -9.37 9.47 -2.68
C ARG A 202 -10.19 8.23 -2.99
N SER A 203 -9.65 7.03 -2.73
CA SER A 203 -10.40 5.78 -2.95
C SER A 203 -11.53 5.61 -1.94
N ARG A 204 -11.35 6.02 -0.67
CA ARG A 204 -12.42 6.02 0.35
C ARG A 204 -13.63 6.82 -0.12
N ASP A 205 -13.39 7.95 -0.77
CA ASP A 205 -14.44 8.88 -1.23
C ASP A 205 -15.04 8.50 -2.60
N ASP A 206 -14.47 7.53 -3.31
CA ASP A 206 -15.00 7.03 -4.59
C ASP A 206 -16.36 6.35 -4.39
N ALA A 207 -17.32 6.67 -5.26
CA ALA A 207 -18.69 6.16 -5.18
C ALA A 207 -18.78 4.62 -5.19
N ARG A 208 -17.83 3.93 -5.86
CA ARG A 208 -17.74 2.46 -5.89
C ARG A 208 -17.37 1.90 -4.52
N VAL A 209 -16.44 2.55 -3.82
CA VAL A 209 -16.02 2.17 -2.46
C VAL A 209 -17.11 2.49 -1.44
N GLN A 210 -17.77 3.65 -1.56
CA GLN A 210 -18.92 3.96 -0.74
C GLN A 210 -20.07 2.95 -0.92
N ALA A 211 -20.27 2.44 -2.13
CA ALA A 211 -21.30 1.43 -2.40
C ALA A 211 -21.03 0.10 -1.67
N VAL A 212 -19.80 -0.43 -1.72
CA VAL A 212 -19.45 -1.64 -0.97
C VAL A 212 -19.40 -1.40 0.53
N THR A 213 -19.07 -0.19 0.98
CA THR A 213 -19.12 0.20 2.39
C THR A 213 -20.56 0.19 2.92
N ARG A 214 -21.54 0.70 2.15
CA ARG A 214 -22.97 0.60 2.50
C ARG A 214 -23.45 -0.85 2.58
N ARG A 215 -23.03 -1.71 1.65
CA ARG A 215 -23.35 -3.15 1.67
C ARG A 215 -22.77 -3.84 2.90
N TRP A 216 -21.54 -3.51 3.27
CA TRP A 216 -20.90 -4.00 4.49
C TRP A 216 -21.66 -3.52 5.75
N SER A 217 -22.02 -2.24 5.82
CA SER A 217 -22.76 -1.67 6.95
C SER A 217 -24.13 -2.33 7.14
N GLU A 218 -24.84 -2.58 6.04
CA GLU A 218 -26.12 -3.31 6.06
C GLU A 218 -25.94 -4.76 6.54
N CYS A 219 -24.89 -5.45 6.11
CA CYS A 219 -24.56 -6.78 6.62
C CYS A 219 -24.29 -6.76 8.13
N MET A 220 -23.50 -5.78 8.61
CA MET A 220 -23.25 -5.61 10.05
C MET A 220 -24.54 -5.37 10.83
N ARG A 221 -25.47 -4.57 10.26
CA ARG A 221 -26.78 -4.29 10.86
C ARG A 221 -27.62 -5.57 11.01
N ILE A 222 -27.64 -6.42 9.98
CA ILE A 222 -28.29 -7.74 10.01
C ILE A 222 -27.64 -8.64 11.07
N ALA A 223 -26.31 -8.56 11.25
CA ALA A 223 -25.58 -9.25 12.31
C ALA A 223 -25.78 -8.65 13.72
N GLY A 224 -26.58 -7.59 13.86
CA GLY A 224 -26.89 -6.94 15.14
C GLY A 224 -25.94 -5.81 15.55
N PHE A 225 -25.11 -5.31 14.63
CA PHE A 225 -24.11 -4.27 14.89
C PHE A 225 -24.32 -3.04 13.99
N ASN A 226 -24.29 -1.84 14.58
CA ASN A 226 -24.48 -0.61 13.83
C ASN A 226 -23.18 0.17 13.68
N TYR A 227 -22.58 0.12 12.48
CA TYR A 227 -21.38 0.87 12.13
C TYR A 227 -21.51 1.44 10.72
N ALA A 228 -21.12 2.71 10.55
CA ALA A 228 -21.22 3.41 9.27
C ALA A 228 -20.11 3.00 8.28
N ASP A 229 -18.91 2.68 8.80
CA ASP A 229 -17.74 2.31 8.00
C ASP A 229 -16.85 1.29 8.74
N PRO A 230 -15.97 0.55 8.03
CA PRO A 230 -15.17 -0.55 8.61
C PRO A 230 -14.07 -0.12 9.58
N PHE A 231 -13.87 1.18 9.81
CA PHE A 231 -12.98 1.70 10.85
C PHE A 231 -13.72 2.01 12.15
N GLY A 232 -15.05 2.09 12.12
CA GLY A 232 -15.88 2.24 13.32
C GLY A 232 -15.67 1.13 14.35
N PRO A 233 -15.80 -0.16 13.98
CA PRO A 233 -15.66 -1.26 14.94
C PRO A 233 -14.34 -1.28 15.73
N PRO A 234 -13.13 -1.19 15.12
CA PRO A 234 -11.89 -1.17 15.89
C PRO A 234 -11.71 0.10 16.74
N ALA A 235 -12.43 1.18 16.43
CA ALA A 235 -12.43 2.43 17.20
C ALA A 235 -13.51 2.46 18.30
N ASP A 236 -14.29 1.39 18.47
CA ASP A 236 -15.36 1.34 19.46
C ASP A 236 -14.78 1.41 20.89
N PRO A 237 -15.19 2.39 21.73
CA PRO A 237 -14.69 2.54 23.09
C PRO A 237 -14.89 1.29 23.96
N ARG A 238 -15.87 0.44 23.65
CA ARG A 238 -16.10 -0.84 24.35
C ARG A 238 -14.92 -1.81 24.21
N PHE A 239 -14.05 -1.62 23.22
CA PHE A 239 -12.90 -2.48 22.93
C PHE A 239 -11.55 -1.86 23.36
N ALA A 240 -11.58 -0.75 24.11
CA ALA A 240 -10.36 -0.09 24.59
C ALA A 240 -9.61 -0.89 25.67
N GLY A 241 -10.32 -1.73 26.44
CA GLY A 241 -9.77 -2.54 27.53
C GLY A 241 -9.20 -3.89 27.11
N ALA A 242 -9.25 -4.86 28.03
CA ALA A 242 -8.87 -6.24 27.75
C ALA A 242 -9.77 -6.90 26.69
N LEU A 243 -9.27 -7.96 26.05
CA LEU A 243 -10.01 -8.71 25.04
C LEU A 243 -11.33 -9.23 25.61
N SER A 244 -12.41 -8.93 24.91
CA SER A 244 -13.75 -9.34 25.28
C SER A 244 -14.35 -10.31 24.25
N PRO A 245 -15.21 -11.26 24.66
CA PRO A 245 -15.95 -12.10 23.73
C PRO A 245 -16.79 -11.30 22.72
N THR A 246 -17.30 -10.14 23.14
CA THR A 246 -18.03 -9.22 22.27
C THR A 246 -17.15 -8.71 21.14
N GLU A 247 -15.92 -8.29 21.45
CA GLU A 247 -14.97 -7.82 20.44
C GLU A 247 -14.69 -8.88 19.38
N ILE A 248 -14.43 -10.13 19.80
CA ILE A 248 -14.23 -11.27 18.89
C ILE A 248 -15.45 -11.46 18.00
N THR A 249 -16.65 -11.39 18.58
CA THR A 249 -17.91 -11.58 17.84
C THR A 249 -18.11 -10.48 16.79
N VAL A 250 -17.84 -9.22 17.13
CA VAL A 250 -17.93 -8.10 16.18
C VAL A 250 -16.86 -8.22 15.10
N ALA A 251 -15.62 -8.56 15.45
CA ALA A 251 -14.52 -8.71 14.49
C ALA A 251 -14.75 -9.86 13.50
N LYS A 252 -15.30 -11.00 13.96
CA LYS A 252 -15.71 -12.11 13.08
C LYS A 252 -16.83 -11.70 12.13
N SER A 253 -17.82 -10.94 12.63
CA SER A 253 -18.91 -10.42 11.80
C SER A 253 -18.40 -9.41 10.77
N ASP A 254 -17.48 -8.52 11.17
CA ASP A 254 -16.83 -7.56 10.29
C ASP A 254 -16.11 -8.25 9.12
N VAL A 255 -15.25 -9.24 9.40
CA VAL A 255 -14.54 -9.99 8.35
C VAL A 255 -15.51 -10.73 7.43
N ALA A 256 -16.55 -11.37 7.98
CA ALA A 256 -17.57 -12.04 7.17
C ALA A 256 -18.33 -11.07 6.27
N CYS A 257 -18.74 -9.91 6.80
CA CYS A 257 -19.42 -8.87 6.04
C CYS A 257 -18.53 -8.23 4.99
N LYS A 258 -17.22 -8.05 5.25
CA LYS A 258 -16.25 -7.57 4.26
C LYS A 258 -16.14 -8.54 3.09
N LYS A 259 -16.10 -9.85 3.38
CA LYS A 259 -16.08 -10.90 2.35
C LYS A 259 -17.37 -10.88 1.52
N GLN A 260 -18.54 -10.82 2.17
CA GLN A 260 -19.84 -10.80 1.49
C GLN A 260 -20.02 -9.55 0.61
N ALA A 261 -19.54 -8.39 1.07
CA ALA A 261 -19.63 -7.14 0.32
C ALA A 261 -18.54 -6.99 -0.77
N ASN A 262 -17.56 -7.91 -0.83
CA ASN A 262 -16.30 -7.77 -1.57
C ASN A 262 -15.61 -6.42 -1.31
N LEU A 263 -15.62 -5.98 -0.04
CA LEU A 263 -15.16 -4.63 0.32
C LEU A 263 -13.68 -4.42 0.01
N VAL A 264 -12.84 -5.39 0.39
CA VAL A 264 -11.37 -5.30 0.20
C VAL A 264 -11.02 -5.34 -1.28
N GLY A 265 -11.63 -6.23 -2.07
CA GLY A 265 -11.36 -6.36 -3.50
C GLY A 265 -11.76 -5.10 -4.28
N ALA A 266 -12.94 -4.54 -3.97
CA ALA A 266 -13.40 -3.30 -4.61
C ALA A 266 -12.54 -2.10 -4.19
N TRP A 267 -12.27 -1.92 -2.90
CA TRP A 267 -11.48 -0.78 -2.42
C TRP A 267 -10.06 -0.81 -2.97
N SER A 268 -9.37 -1.95 -2.85
CA SER A 268 -8.00 -2.09 -3.37
C SER A 268 -7.91 -1.91 -4.88
N GLY A 269 -8.93 -2.34 -5.64
CA GLY A 269 -9.01 -2.10 -7.08
C GLY A 269 -9.07 -0.60 -7.41
N VAL A 270 -10.01 0.12 -6.79
CA VAL A 270 -10.17 1.57 -6.97
C VAL A 270 -8.91 2.33 -6.53
N GLU A 271 -8.36 1.96 -5.38
CA GLU A 271 -7.15 2.57 -4.88
C GLU A 271 -5.97 2.34 -5.83
N SER A 272 -5.84 1.13 -6.38
CA SER A 272 -4.79 0.83 -7.36
C SER A 272 -4.91 1.67 -8.63
N GLU A 273 -6.13 1.93 -9.11
CA GLU A 273 -6.36 2.83 -10.25
C GLU A 273 -5.87 4.25 -9.94
N ILE A 274 -6.24 4.77 -8.77
CA ILE A 274 -5.83 6.11 -8.34
C ILE A 274 -4.31 6.18 -8.16
N GLN A 275 -3.71 5.18 -7.51
CA GLN A 275 -2.27 5.13 -7.30
C GLN A 275 -1.50 5.05 -8.62
N ARG A 276 -2.00 4.33 -9.64
CA ARG A 276 -1.39 4.33 -10.98
C ARG A 276 -1.39 5.72 -11.61
N GLY A 277 -2.47 6.49 -11.45
CA GLY A 277 -2.52 7.89 -11.86
C GLY A 277 -1.46 8.75 -11.15
N LEU A 278 -1.40 8.67 -9.82
CA LEU A 278 -0.41 9.38 -9.00
C LEU A 278 1.03 8.99 -9.37
N ILE A 279 1.28 7.71 -9.67
CA ILE A 279 2.59 7.23 -10.13
C ILE A 279 2.95 7.85 -11.48
N SER A 280 1.99 7.91 -12.42
CA SER A 280 2.23 8.54 -13.73
C SER A 280 2.62 10.01 -13.59
N GLU A 281 1.94 10.74 -12.71
CA GLU A 281 2.18 12.17 -12.44
C GLU A 281 3.55 12.43 -11.78
N HIS A 282 4.04 11.48 -10.98
CA HIS A 282 5.27 11.63 -10.17
C HIS A 282 6.39 10.65 -10.55
N SER A 283 6.33 10.07 -11.75
CA SER A 283 7.16 8.93 -12.15
C SER A 283 8.67 9.17 -11.99
N ALA A 284 9.17 10.35 -12.40
CA ALA A 284 10.59 10.68 -12.33
C ALA A 284 11.13 10.72 -10.89
N ASP A 285 10.37 11.28 -9.95
CA ASP A 285 10.80 11.37 -8.55
C ASP A 285 10.64 10.04 -7.82
N LEU A 286 9.55 9.33 -8.08
CA LEU A 286 9.33 7.98 -7.56
C LEU A 286 10.43 7.01 -8.03
N GLU A 287 10.84 7.09 -9.29
CA GLU A 287 11.90 6.25 -9.84
C GLU A 287 13.26 6.51 -9.15
N LYS A 288 13.60 7.77 -8.86
CA LYS A 288 14.80 8.10 -8.09
C LYS A 288 14.75 7.50 -6.68
N ILE A 289 13.58 7.53 -6.04
CA ILE A 289 13.38 6.94 -4.72
C ILE A 289 13.53 5.42 -4.76
N ARG A 290 12.97 4.75 -5.77
CA ARG A 290 13.16 3.32 -5.98
C ARG A 290 14.64 2.98 -6.12
N GLN A 291 15.37 3.72 -6.95
CA GLN A 291 16.81 3.55 -7.14
C GLN A 291 17.61 3.79 -5.84
N ALA A 292 17.22 4.77 -5.03
CA ALA A 292 17.79 5.02 -3.71
C ALA A 292 17.58 3.84 -2.75
N ASN A 293 16.34 3.36 -2.64
CA ASN A 293 16.00 2.21 -1.80
C ASN A 293 16.80 0.97 -2.23
N GLU A 294 16.83 0.67 -3.53
CA GLU A 294 17.57 -0.47 -4.07
C GLU A 294 19.08 -0.35 -3.85
N ALA A 295 19.66 0.85 -4.02
CA ALA A 295 21.08 1.08 -3.79
C ALA A 295 21.46 0.91 -2.31
N GLN A 296 20.62 1.41 -1.41
CA GLN A 296 20.80 1.23 0.03
C GLN A 296 20.75 -0.27 0.40
N LEU A 297 19.75 -1.00 -0.11
CA LEU A 297 19.62 -2.44 0.14
C LEU A 297 20.78 -3.26 -0.43
N ARG A 298 21.27 -2.92 -1.64
CA ARG A 298 22.48 -3.55 -2.19
C ARG A 298 23.70 -3.33 -1.30
N PHE A 299 23.88 -2.13 -0.76
CA PHE A 299 24.98 -1.85 0.17
C PHE A 299 24.83 -2.64 1.49
N VAL A 300 23.61 -2.73 2.03
CA VAL A 300 23.32 -3.54 3.22
C VAL A 300 23.77 -4.99 3.05
N VAL A 301 23.53 -5.59 1.89
CA VAL A 301 23.96 -6.97 1.59
C VAL A 301 25.48 -7.14 1.61
N THR A 302 26.26 -6.10 1.30
CA THR A 302 27.73 -6.17 1.34
C THR A 302 28.35 -6.08 2.74
N LEU A 303 27.55 -5.72 3.75
CA LEU A 303 28.01 -5.57 5.14
C LEU A 303 27.86 -6.85 5.97
N GLY A 304 27.22 -7.88 5.41
CA GLY A 304 27.05 -9.22 6.00
C GLY A 304 27.53 -10.31 5.04
#